data_AF-A0A3A8AC36-F1
#
_entry.id   AF-A0A3A8AC36-F1
#
_cell.length_a   1.000
_cell.length_b   1.000
_cell.length_c   1.000
_cell.angle_alpha   90.00
_cell.angle_beta   90.00
_cell.angle_gamma   90.00
#
_symmetry.space_group_name_H-M   'P 1'
#
loop_
_entity.id
_entity.type
_entity.pdbx_description
1 polymer ?
#
loop_
_entity_poly.entity_id
_entity_poly.type
_entity_poly.pdbx_seq_one_letter_code
_entity_poly.pdbx_strand_id
1 'polypeptide(L)'
;MGSGPPALNATKGGPLAACAAGAANIQTERHETGNRTMAKIDEARALIYIMVTVAAADARLSDRELNRIGVITDTLPIFEGIDRDVLVEQANNCTAILEEETGLETILTMVHDTIPQRLYETAYAVAVEIAAADLHVEQEELRFLQMLRDALDLDALVIAAIEHSARVRFRLPSQS
;
A
#
# COMPACT_ATOMS: atom_id res chain seq x y z
N MET A 1 2.37 43.57 -44.73
CA MET A 1 1.85 44.51 -43.71
C MET A 1 1.89 43.76 -42.38
N GLY A 2 2.56 44.19 -41.32
CA GLY A 2 3.26 45.46 -41.12
C GLY A 2 3.13 45.88 -39.65
N SER A 3 4.08 45.44 -38.82
CA SER A 3 4.56 46.08 -37.59
C SER A 3 3.61 46.94 -36.71
N GLY A 4 3.42 46.49 -35.47
CA GLY A 4 3.71 47.33 -34.30
C GLY A 4 2.56 48.12 -33.65
N PRO A 5 2.62 48.37 -32.33
CA PRO A 5 1.55 49.01 -31.54
C PRO A 5 1.74 50.54 -31.42
N PRO A 6 0.90 51.22 -30.62
CA PRO A 6 1.48 51.73 -29.37
C PRO A 6 0.59 51.55 -28.12
N ALA A 7 1.23 51.70 -26.96
CA ALA A 7 0.62 51.64 -25.63
C ALA A 7 -0.17 52.91 -25.27
N LEU A 8 -1.01 52.83 -24.23
CA LEU A 8 -1.29 53.98 -23.36
C LEU A 8 -0.93 53.67 -21.91
N ASN A 9 -0.33 54.67 -21.28
CA ASN A 9 0.26 54.63 -19.94
C ASN A 9 -0.77 55.04 -18.86
N ALA A 10 -0.46 54.72 -17.61
CA ALA A 10 -1.31 54.86 -16.44
C ALA A 10 -1.42 56.28 -15.86
N THR A 11 -2.10 56.35 -14.70
CA THR A 11 -1.93 57.31 -13.59
C THR A 11 -2.47 58.74 -13.71
N LYS A 12 -3.58 59.03 -12.98
CA LYS A 12 -3.57 59.73 -11.66
C LYS A 12 -4.97 60.09 -11.13
N GLY A 13 -5.13 60.10 -9.79
CA GLY A 13 -6.08 60.98 -9.09
C GLY A 13 -7.29 60.34 -8.40
N GLY A 14 -7.19 60.11 -7.09
CA GLY A 14 -8.34 60.23 -6.17
C GLY A 14 -8.26 61.56 -5.39
N PRO A 15 -8.95 61.73 -4.23
CA PRO A 15 -9.89 60.83 -3.56
C PRO A 15 -11.19 61.53 -3.03
N LEU A 16 -11.97 60.82 -2.18
CA LEU A 16 -13.10 61.29 -1.34
C LEU A 16 -14.45 61.49 -2.09
N ALA A 17 -15.62 60.97 -1.69
CA ALA A 17 -16.06 60.01 -0.64
C ALA A 17 -17.48 59.46 -1.07
N ALA A 18 -18.31 58.69 -0.34
CA ALA A 18 -18.36 58.20 1.05
C ALA A 18 -19.28 56.96 1.22
N CYS A 19 -19.21 56.31 2.40
CA CYS A 19 -20.22 55.48 3.11
C CYS A 19 -21.21 54.52 2.39
N ALA A 20 -20.98 53.21 2.53
CA ALA A 20 -21.91 52.19 3.07
C ALA A 20 -21.17 50.82 3.14
N ALA A 21 -20.75 50.34 4.31
CA ALA A 21 -21.52 49.46 5.21
C ALA A 21 -21.85 48.06 4.63
N GLY A 22 -21.06 47.05 5.01
CA GLY A 22 -21.28 45.64 4.69
C GLY A 22 -20.06 44.77 5.04
N ALA A 23 -20.12 44.00 6.12
CA ALA A 23 -18.99 43.25 6.66
C ALA A 23 -19.02 41.76 6.31
N ALA A 24 -17.87 41.19 5.95
CA ALA A 24 -17.42 39.85 6.36
C ALA A 24 -15.93 39.66 6.01
N ASN A 25 -15.16 39.02 6.90
CA ASN A 25 -13.70 38.91 6.80
C ASN A 25 -13.24 37.89 5.75
N ILE A 26 -12.12 38.21 5.10
CA ILE A 26 -11.19 37.20 4.57
C ILE A 26 -10.64 36.42 5.77
N GLN A 27 -10.92 35.12 5.85
CA GLN A 27 -10.22 34.22 6.76
C GLN A 27 -9.35 33.27 5.96
N THR A 28 -8.05 33.49 6.07
CA THR A 28 -6.98 32.57 5.66
C THR A 28 -7.33 31.16 6.10
N GLU A 29 -7.50 30.24 5.15
CA GLU A 29 -7.54 28.80 5.43
C GLU A 29 -6.19 28.40 6.00
N ARG A 30 -6.15 28.29 7.33
CA ARG A 30 -5.04 27.65 8.01
C ARG A 30 -5.15 26.17 7.66
N HIS A 31 -4.23 25.67 6.84
CA HIS A 31 -4.00 24.23 6.78
C HIS A 31 -3.60 23.79 8.19
N GLU A 32 -4.55 23.16 8.88
CA GLU A 32 -4.34 22.67 10.22
C GLU A 32 -3.30 21.55 10.16
N THR A 33 -2.15 21.78 10.79
CA THR A 33 -1.15 20.74 11.06
C THR A 33 -1.70 19.82 12.16
N GLY A 34 -2.76 19.09 11.83
CA GLY A 34 -3.38 18.10 12.67
C GLY A 34 -2.45 16.90 12.81
N ASN A 35 -2.02 16.66 14.05
CA ASN A 35 -1.31 15.49 14.54
C ASN A 35 -1.49 14.23 13.67
N ARG A 36 -0.52 13.94 12.78
CA ARG A 36 -0.35 12.61 12.19
C ARG A 36 0.14 11.65 13.28
N THR A 37 -0.80 11.23 14.11
CA THR A 37 -0.74 9.91 14.74
C THR A 37 -0.40 8.93 13.60
N MET A 38 0.65 8.12 13.74
CA MET A 38 0.90 7.02 12.80
C MET A 38 -0.41 6.25 12.67
N ALA A 39 -1.02 6.30 11.48
CA ALA A 39 -2.31 5.69 11.27
C ALA A 39 -2.10 4.19 11.43
N LYS A 40 -2.59 3.62 12.54
CA LYS A 40 -2.47 2.20 12.79
C LYS A 40 -3.18 1.50 11.63
N ILE A 41 -2.43 0.76 10.84
CA ILE A 41 -2.97 -0.07 9.77
C ILE A 41 -3.98 -1.05 10.36
N ASP A 42 -5.04 -1.36 9.61
CA ASP A 42 -6.01 -2.39 9.96
C ASP A 42 -5.62 -3.75 9.37
N GLU A 43 -6.37 -4.80 9.70
CA GLU A 43 -6.03 -6.16 9.26
C GLU A 43 -5.91 -6.29 7.74
N ALA A 44 -6.79 -5.62 6.99
CA ALA A 44 -6.75 -5.61 5.53
C ALA A 44 -5.45 -4.98 4.99
N ARG A 45 -5.03 -3.83 5.53
CA ARG A 45 -3.79 -3.17 5.10
C ARG A 45 -2.54 -3.94 5.52
N ALA A 46 -2.54 -4.58 6.70
CA ALA A 46 -1.46 -5.48 7.11
C ALA A 46 -1.32 -6.71 6.19
N LEU A 47 -2.44 -7.29 5.71
CA LEU A 47 -2.42 -8.36 4.72
C LEU A 47 -1.91 -7.88 3.35
N ILE A 48 -2.20 -6.64 2.95
CA ILE A 48 -1.60 -6.03 1.74
C ILE A 48 -0.09 -5.89 1.89
N TYR A 49 0.40 -5.42 3.05
CA TYR A 49 1.85 -5.28 3.30
C TYR A 49 2.57 -6.63 3.19
N ILE A 50 1.98 -7.72 3.70
CA ILE A 50 2.50 -9.09 3.50
C ILE A 50 2.60 -9.42 2.01
N MET A 51 1.51 -9.24 1.25
CA MET A 51 1.48 -9.57 -0.18
C MET A 51 2.49 -8.75 -0.99
N VAL A 52 2.64 -7.46 -0.68
CA VAL A 52 3.62 -6.57 -1.30
C VAL A 52 5.05 -6.96 -0.92
N THR A 53 5.30 -7.38 0.32
CA THR A 53 6.66 -7.79 0.77
C THR A 53 7.14 -9.05 0.07
N VAL A 54 6.26 -10.02 -0.22
CA VAL A 54 6.61 -11.16 -1.08
C VAL A 54 6.86 -10.68 -2.51
N ALA A 55 5.92 -9.93 -3.06
CA ALA A 55 5.92 -9.50 -4.46
C ALA A 55 7.06 -8.52 -4.86
N ALA A 56 7.60 -7.77 -3.90
CA ALA A 56 8.63 -6.74 -4.13
C ALA A 56 9.98 -7.10 -3.50
N ALA A 57 10.24 -8.40 -3.27
CA ALA A 57 11.49 -8.88 -2.70
C ALA A 57 12.74 -8.41 -3.51
N ASP A 58 12.61 -8.31 -4.84
CA ASP A 58 13.64 -7.81 -5.77
C ASP A 58 13.77 -6.26 -5.81
N ALA A 59 13.16 -5.59 -4.84
CA ALA A 59 13.09 -4.14 -4.66
C ALA A 59 12.25 -3.35 -5.68
N ARG A 60 11.46 -3.97 -6.57
CA ARG A 60 10.48 -3.24 -7.41
C ARG A 60 9.18 -3.98 -7.68
N LEU A 61 8.10 -3.51 -7.04
CA LEU A 61 6.75 -3.96 -7.39
C LEU A 61 6.38 -3.51 -8.82
N SER A 62 6.16 -4.47 -9.72
CA SER A 62 5.71 -4.22 -11.08
C SER A 62 4.18 -4.23 -11.20
N ASP A 63 3.66 -3.71 -12.32
CA ASP A 63 2.24 -3.80 -12.65
C ASP A 63 1.72 -5.25 -12.64
N ARG A 64 2.57 -6.23 -12.95
CA ARG A 64 2.19 -7.66 -12.99
C ARG A 64 1.90 -8.18 -11.58
N GLU A 65 2.81 -7.95 -10.63
CA GLU A 65 2.55 -8.33 -9.24
C GLU A 65 1.41 -7.53 -8.64
N LEU A 66 1.36 -6.21 -8.86
CA LEU A 66 0.29 -5.37 -8.31
C LEU A 66 -1.11 -5.80 -8.80
N ASN A 67 -1.26 -6.12 -10.09
CA ASN A 67 -2.51 -6.69 -10.60
C ASN A 67 -2.83 -8.06 -9.96
N ARG A 68 -1.81 -8.88 -9.66
CA ARG A 68 -2.00 -10.17 -8.98
C ARG A 68 -2.46 -10.00 -7.54
N ILE A 69 -1.90 -9.05 -6.78
CA ILE A 69 -2.38 -8.69 -5.44
C ILE A 69 -3.85 -8.24 -5.53
N GLY A 70 -4.18 -7.45 -6.55
CA GLY A 70 -5.56 -7.05 -6.87
C GLY A 70 -6.54 -8.23 -7.00
N VAL A 71 -6.17 -9.30 -7.70
CA VAL A 71 -7.01 -10.51 -7.82
C VAL A 71 -7.28 -11.18 -6.47
N ILE A 72 -6.34 -11.13 -5.53
CA ILE A 72 -6.55 -11.66 -4.17
C ILE A 72 -7.46 -10.73 -3.37
N THR A 73 -7.27 -9.41 -3.46
CA THR A 73 -8.14 -8.44 -2.76
C THR A 73 -9.58 -8.46 -3.28
N ASP A 74 -9.77 -8.65 -4.59
CA ASP A 74 -11.10 -8.73 -5.22
C ASP A 74 -11.89 -9.99 -4.84
N THR A 75 -11.25 -11.01 -4.23
CA THR A 75 -11.86 -12.33 -4.01
C THR A 75 -12.01 -12.75 -2.55
N LEU A 76 -11.28 -12.14 -1.60
CA LEU A 76 -11.34 -12.53 -0.19
C LEU A 76 -12.13 -11.50 0.66
N PRO A 77 -13.14 -11.92 1.46
CA PRO A 77 -14.02 -11.00 2.20
C PRO A 77 -13.33 -10.04 3.18
N ILE A 78 -12.10 -10.33 3.60
CA ILE A 78 -11.33 -9.46 4.51
C ILE A 78 -10.94 -8.12 3.86
N PHE A 79 -10.98 -8.04 2.52
CA PHE A 79 -10.70 -6.82 1.76
C PHE A 79 -11.96 -6.11 1.24
N GLU A 80 -13.16 -6.44 1.75
CA GLU A 80 -14.39 -5.72 1.39
C GLU A 80 -14.23 -4.20 1.66
N GLY A 81 -14.36 -3.39 0.61
CA GLY A 81 -14.18 -1.95 0.67
C GLY A 81 -12.74 -1.45 0.44
N ILE A 82 -11.77 -2.34 0.19
CA ILE A 82 -10.48 -1.96 -0.40
C ILE A 82 -10.68 -1.81 -1.91
N ASP A 83 -10.41 -0.63 -2.44
CA ASP A 83 -10.36 -0.38 -3.89
C ASP A 83 -8.92 -0.33 -4.41
N ARG A 84 -8.77 -0.16 -5.72
CA ARG A 84 -7.47 -0.11 -6.39
C ARG A 84 -6.62 1.09 -5.96
N ASP A 85 -7.23 2.23 -5.63
CA ASP A 85 -6.48 3.42 -5.25
C ASP A 85 -5.89 3.23 -3.85
N VAL A 86 -6.66 2.66 -2.92
CA VAL A 86 -6.17 2.21 -1.60
C VAL A 86 -5.06 1.16 -1.76
N LEU A 87 -5.22 0.18 -2.65
CA LEU A 87 -4.20 -0.84 -2.89
C LEU A 87 -2.88 -0.23 -3.38
N VAL A 88 -2.94 0.69 -4.36
CA VAL A 88 -1.76 1.42 -4.87
C VAL A 88 -1.11 2.26 -3.76
N GLU A 89 -1.89 2.95 -2.93
CA GLU A 89 -1.39 3.73 -1.81
C GLU A 89 -0.63 2.83 -0.81
N GLN A 90 -1.23 1.71 -0.40
CA GLN A 90 -0.61 0.79 0.56
C GLN A 90 0.62 0.09 -0.01
N ALA A 91 0.62 -0.23 -1.31
CA ALA A 91 1.79 -0.77 -1.98
C ALA A 91 2.97 0.21 -1.94
N ASN A 92 2.75 1.47 -2.33
CA ASN A 92 3.78 2.50 -2.25
C ASN A 92 4.28 2.74 -0.82
N ASN A 93 3.38 2.77 0.17
CA ASN A 93 3.73 2.92 1.59
C ASN A 93 4.59 1.73 2.07
N CYS A 94 4.24 0.50 1.70
CA CYS A 94 4.99 -0.70 2.06
C CYS A 94 6.38 -0.74 1.39
N THR A 95 6.48 -0.41 0.10
CA THR A 95 7.75 -0.35 -0.61
C THR A 95 8.68 0.73 -0.02
N ALA A 96 8.15 1.92 0.31
CA ALA A 96 8.93 2.97 0.96
C ALA A 96 9.51 2.54 2.33
N ILE A 97 8.83 1.65 3.06
CA ILE A 97 9.33 1.08 4.31
C ILE A 97 10.39 0.01 4.03
N LEU A 98 10.21 -0.83 3.00
CA LEU A 98 11.21 -1.84 2.57
C LEU A 98 12.53 -1.21 2.09
N GLU A 99 12.53 0.03 1.63
CA GLU A 99 13.75 0.78 1.28
C GLU A 99 14.60 1.20 2.51
N GLU A 100 14.06 1.11 3.74
CA GLU A 100 14.81 1.38 4.98
C GLU A 100 15.67 0.18 5.42
N GLU A 101 16.80 0.45 6.09
CA GLU A 101 17.76 -0.58 6.57
C GLU A 101 17.11 -1.67 7.45
N THR A 102 16.04 -1.32 8.16
CA THR A 102 15.25 -2.22 9.04
C THR A 102 13.80 -2.39 8.54
N GLY A 103 13.56 -2.16 7.25
CA GLY A 103 12.21 -2.15 6.67
C GLY A 103 11.45 -3.46 6.84
N LEU A 104 12.13 -4.58 6.64
CA LEU A 104 11.56 -5.92 6.74
C LEU A 104 11.11 -6.25 8.17
N GLU A 105 11.97 -5.99 9.15
CA GLU A 105 11.68 -6.16 10.58
C GLU A 105 10.56 -5.22 11.04
N THR A 106 10.52 -4.00 10.50
CA THR A 106 9.46 -3.02 10.77
C THR A 106 8.12 -3.52 10.25
N ILE A 107 8.05 -4.07 9.03
CA ILE A 107 6.83 -4.65 8.47
C ILE A 107 6.36 -5.88 9.26
N LEU A 108 7.26 -6.81 9.59
CA LEU A 108 6.92 -7.98 10.41
C LEU A 108 6.36 -7.57 11.78
N THR A 109 6.92 -6.53 12.40
CA THR A 109 6.42 -5.98 13.66
C THR A 109 5.02 -5.36 13.51
N MET A 110 4.81 -4.51 12.50
CA MET A 110 3.50 -3.90 12.21
C MET A 110 2.42 -4.95 11.90
N VAL A 111 2.78 -6.01 11.16
CA VAL A 111 1.91 -7.13 10.83
C VAL A 111 1.52 -7.90 12.09
N HIS A 112 2.49 -8.30 12.91
CA HIS A 112 2.26 -9.01 14.18
C HIS A 112 1.36 -8.20 15.14
N ASP A 113 1.61 -6.90 15.28
CA ASP A 113 0.87 -6.03 16.21
C ASP A 113 -0.52 -5.60 15.72
N THR A 114 -0.86 -5.95 14.47
CA THR A 114 -2.13 -5.60 13.82
C THR A 114 -3.02 -6.81 13.62
N ILE A 115 -2.47 -7.91 13.11
CA ILE A 115 -3.26 -9.09 12.77
C ILE A 115 -3.64 -9.84 14.06
N PRO A 116 -4.92 -10.13 14.32
CA PRO A 116 -5.32 -10.98 15.42
C PRO A 116 -5.08 -12.46 15.09
N GLN A 117 -4.77 -13.29 16.09
CA GLN A 117 -4.44 -14.72 15.93
C GLN A 117 -5.40 -15.52 15.01
N ARG A 118 -6.71 -15.18 15.01
CA ARG A 118 -7.74 -15.76 14.12
C ARG A 118 -7.48 -15.56 12.61
N LEU A 119 -6.53 -14.71 12.23
CA LEU A 119 -6.14 -14.40 10.84
C LEU A 119 -4.68 -14.78 10.55
N TYR A 120 -3.93 -15.39 11.46
CA TYR A 120 -2.53 -15.78 11.21
C TYR A 120 -2.40 -16.78 10.05
N GLU A 121 -3.30 -17.76 9.97
CA GLU A 121 -3.35 -18.69 8.84
C GLU A 121 -3.71 -17.97 7.53
N THR A 122 -4.57 -16.94 7.58
CA THR A 122 -4.92 -16.10 6.42
C THR A 122 -3.72 -15.28 5.95
N ALA A 123 -2.98 -14.68 6.88
CA ALA A 123 -1.76 -13.92 6.62
C ALA A 123 -0.71 -14.76 5.90
N TYR A 124 -0.48 -15.99 6.37
CA TYR A 124 0.45 -16.89 5.70
C TYR A 124 -0.10 -17.43 4.37
N ALA A 125 -1.40 -17.71 4.28
CA ALA A 125 -2.02 -18.17 3.03
C ALA A 125 -1.91 -17.15 1.90
N VAL A 126 -2.14 -15.84 2.15
CA VAL A 126 -1.96 -14.82 1.10
C VAL A 126 -0.49 -14.62 0.72
N ALA A 127 0.45 -14.78 1.66
CA ALA A 127 1.88 -14.74 1.37
C ALA A 127 2.29 -15.88 0.42
N VAL A 128 1.87 -17.10 0.73
CA VAL A 128 2.13 -18.29 -0.08
C VAL A 128 1.41 -18.21 -1.45
N GLU A 129 0.26 -17.55 -1.54
CA GLU A 129 -0.45 -17.30 -2.80
C GLU A 129 0.33 -16.40 -3.75
N ILE A 130 1.04 -15.39 -3.21
CA ILE A 130 1.93 -14.53 -3.98
C ILE A 130 3.23 -15.27 -4.33
N ALA A 131 3.86 -16.00 -3.40
CA ALA A 131 5.09 -16.72 -3.71
C ALA A 131 4.90 -17.84 -4.75
N ALA A 132 3.83 -18.64 -4.62
CA ALA A 132 3.55 -19.72 -5.56
C ALA A 132 3.15 -19.23 -6.97
N ALA A 133 3.04 -17.91 -7.17
CA ALA A 133 2.68 -17.26 -8.42
C ALA A 133 3.59 -17.56 -9.59
N ASP A 134 4.89 -17.40 -9.33
CA ASP A 134 5.86 -17.13 -10.37
C ASP A 134 6.57 -18.39 -10.82
N LEU A 135 6.10 -19.55 -10.32
CA LEU A 135 6.53 -20.91 -10.63
C LEU A 135 8.00 -21.19 -10.24
N HIS A 136 8.72 -20.16 -9.81
CA HIS A 136 9.99 -20.16 -9.11
C HIS A 136 9.83 -19.23 -7.90
N VAL A 137 10.25 -19.70 -6.72
CA VAL A 137 10.25 -18.89 -5.49
C VAL A 137 11.70 -18.60 -5.17
N GLU A 138 12.06 -17.33 -5.12
CA GLU A 138 13.44 -16.89 -4.88
C GLU A 138 13.84 -16.99 -3.40
N GLN A 139 15.15 -16.95 -3.13
CA GLN A 139 15.67 -17.12 -1.77
C GLN A 139 15.14 -16.06 -0.79
N GLU A 140 14.88 -14.84 -1.27
CA GLU A 140 14.41 -13.71 -0.47
C GLU A 140 12.93 -13.88 -0.06
N GLU A 141 12.09 -14.36 -0.98
CA GLU A 141 10.70 -14.73 -0.70
C GLU A 141 10.63 -15.91 0.30
N LEU A 142 11.45 -16.94 0.12
CA LEU A 142 11.55 -18.08 1.06
C LEU A 142 11.98 -17.61 2.46
N ARG A 143 12.94 -16.67 2.54
CA ARG A 143 13.36 -16.06 3.80
C ARG A 143 12.21 -15.30 4.47
N PHE A 144 11.46 -14.48 3.72
CA PHE A 144 10.33 -13.76 4.29
C PHE A 144 9.21 -14.71 4.75
N LEU A 145 8.85 -15.73 3.96
CA LEU A 145 7.88 -16.75 4.36
C LEU A 145 8.29 -17.49 5.64
N GLN A 146 9.59 -17.76 5.82
CA GLN A 146 10.09 -18.32 7.07
C GLN A 146 9.97 -17.33 8.23
N MET A 147 10.41 -16.08 8.07
CA MET A 147 10.29 -15.07 9.11
C MET A 147 8.83 -14.81 9.51
N LEU A 148 7.91 -14.83 8.55
CA LEU A 148 6.47 -14.63 8.78
C LEU A 148 5.84 -15.79 9.57
N ARG A 149 6.08 -17.05 9.20
CA ARG A 149 5.48 -18.19 9.93
C ARG A 149 6.08 -18.37 11.33
N ASP A 150 7.36 -18.02 11.49
CA ASP A 150 8.05 -18.05 12.78
C ASP A 150 7.52 -16.91 13.69
N ALA A 151 7.27 -15.71 13.14
CA ALA A 151 6.68 -14.57 13.88
C ALA A 151 5.21 -14.77 14.25
N LEU A 152 4.46 -15.57 13.49
CA LEU A 152 3.04 -15.87 13.73
C LEU A 152 2.81 -17.18 14.52
N ASP A 153 3.87 -17.86 14.97
CA ASP A 153 3.82 -19.14 15.74
C ASP A 153 2.92 -20.20 15.10
N LEU A 154 3.08 -20.41 13.78
CA LEU A 154 2.21 -21.32 13.02
C LEU A 154 2.61 -22.79 13.17
N ASP A 155 1.61 -23.65 13.36
CA ASP A 155 1.81 -25.09 13.45
C ASP A 155 2.31 -25.69 12.12
N ALA A 156 3.23 -26.65 12.20
CA ALA A 156 3.87 -27.27 11.05
C ALA A 156 2.89 -27.97 10.09
N LEU A 157 1.77 -28.52 10.60
CA LEU A 157 0.72 -29.12 9.78
C LEU A 157 -0.06 -28.06 9.00
N VAL A 158 -0.33 -26.90 9.61
CA VAL A 158 -0.99 -25.76 8.96
C VAL A 158 -0.12 -25.20 7.84
N ILE A 159 1.16 -24.95 8.12
CA ILE A 159 2.16 -24.54 7.13
C ILE A 159 2.18 -25.51 5.95
N ALA A 160 2.35 -26.81 6.22
CA ALA A 160 2.42 -27.84 5.19
C ALA A 160 1.12 -27.96 4.36
N ALA A 161 -0.05 -27.78 4.97
CA ALA A 161 -1.34 -27.82 4.27
C ALA A 161 -1.52 -26.62 3.33
N ILE A 162 -1.15 -25.41 3.77
CA ILE A 162 -1.20 -24.18 2.96
C ILE A 162 -0.24 -24.28 1.77
N GLU A 163 1.04 -24.59 2.02
CA GLU A 163 2.07 -24.77 0.98
C GLU A 163 1.69 -25.88 -0.02
N HIS A 164 1.08 -26.98 0.45
CA HIS A 164 0.61 -28.05 -0.42
C HIS A 164 -0.55 -27.61 -1.31
N SER A 165 -1.56 -26.93 -0.74
CA SER A 165 -2.71 -26.41 -1.47
C SER A 165 -2.30 -25.46 -2.61
N ALA A 166 -1.41 -24.51 -2.33
CA ALA A 166 -0.88 -23.60 -3.35
C ALA A 166 -0.10 -24.35 -4.44
N ARG A 167 0.82 -25.24 -4.06
CA ARG A 167 1.61 -26.05 -5.01
C ARG A 167 0.76 -26.97 -5.90
N VAL A 168 -0.42 -27.38 -5.47
CA VAL A 168 -1.37 -28.12 -6.32
C VAL A 168 -2.06 -27.18 -7.31
N ARG A 169 -2.47 -25.97 -6.89
CA ARG A 169 -3.18 -25.00 -7.74
C ARG A 169 -2.30 -24.38 -8.83
N PHE A 170 -1.00 -24.19 -8.56
CA PHE A 170 -0.04 -23.63 -9.54
C PHE A 170 0.77 -24.71 -10.30
N ARG A 171 0.38 -25.99 -10.24
CA ARG A 171 1.11 -27.06 -10.96
C ARG A 171 0.92 -26.94 -12.47
N LEU A 172 2.03 -26.81 -13.21
CA LEU A 172 2.00 -26.88 -14.67
C LEU A 172 1.65 -28.29 -15.17
N PRO A 173 0.84 -28.44 -16.24
CA PRO A 173 0.45 -29.75 -16.79
C PRO A 173 1.61 -30.66 -17.22
N SER A 174 2.78 -30.09 -17.50
CA SER A 174 3.99 -30.81 -17.96
C SER A 174 4.87 -31.35 -16.83
N GLN A 175 4.59 -31.04 -15.56
CA GLN A 175 5.38 -31.43 -14.39
C GLN A 175 4.74 -32.65 -13.68
N SER A 176 4.70 -33.80 -14.37
CA SER A 176 4.17 -35.09 -13.88
C SER A 176 5.22 -36.19 -13.89
#